data_AF-A0A377VRW2-F1
#
_entry.id   AF-A0A377VRW2-F1
#
_cell.length_a   1.000
_cell.length_b   1.000
_cell.length_c   1.000
_cell.angle_alpha   90.00
_cell.angle_beta   90.00
_cell.angle_gamma   90.00
#
_symmetry.space_group_name_H-M   'P 1'
#
loop_
_entity.id
_entity.type
_entity.pdbx_description
1 polymer ?
#
loop_
_entity_poly.entity_id
_entity_poly.type
_entity_poly.pdbx_seq_one_letter_code
_entity_poly.pdbx_strand_id
1 'polypeptide(L)'
;MLTHEKIRLETEQIIKLLATSDRPVTSFFHILKPGLTLMTIPNLLATILLILEWYNGYITSGVGPVAYLGNLVLSFLLAAMLSPYANFFYMLSMREVEKLELIKVLRQKIKIYFIVLSVFWILASIPLVILGGGVIVIPIMVMVTFILGMFVFSLDISRYQLSGVFGALKGVKDVITNDGNTDRLNN
;
A
#
# COMPACT_ATOMS: atom_id res chain seq x y z
N MET A 1 23.58 3.83 -11.56
CA MET A 1 23.34 2.43 -11.15
C MET A 1 23.55 2.39 -9.64
N LEU A 2 22.50 2.11 -8.86
CA LEU A 2 22.62 2.03 -7.39
C LEU A 2 23.44 0.77 -7.04
N THR A 3 24.65 0.96 -6.53
CA THR A 3 25.51 -0.13 -6.07
C THR A 3 25.06 -0.64 -4.71
N HIS A 4 25.25 -1.94 -4.45
CA HIS A 4 24.89 -2.57 -3.17
C HIS A 4 25.49 -1.87 -1.95
N GLU A 5 26.71 -1.35 -2.10
CA GLU A 5 27.41 -0.60 -1.05
C GLU A 5 26.72 0.73 -0.72
N LYS A 6 26.23 1.45 -1.73
CA LYS A 6 25.48 2.69 -1.55
C LYS A 6 24.11 2.44 -0.90
N ILE A 7 23.42 1.36 -1.28
CA ILE A 7 22.16 0.94 -0.67
C ILE A 7 22.35 0.66 0.83
N ARG A 8 23.44 -0.04 1.19
CA ARG A 8 23.74 -0.38 2.58
C ARG A 8 24.07 0.85 3.42
N LEU A 9 24.90 1.77 2.90
CA LEU A 9 25.24 3.01 3.59
C LEU A 9 24.03 3.93 3.81
N GLU A 10 23.18 4.12 2.78
CA GLU A 10 21.96 4.92 2.91
C GLU A 10 20.97 4.27 3.88
N THR A 11 20.91 2.94 3.88
CA THR A 11 20.11 2.15 4.83
C THR A 11 20.56 2.34 6.28
N GLU A 12 21.86 2.27 6.57
CA GLU A 12 22.41 2.47 7.92
C GLU A 12 22.14 3.91 8.41
N GLN A 13 22.20 4.90 7.52
CA GLN A 13 21.84 6.28 7.83
C GLN A 13 20.36 6.45 8.14
N ILE A 14 19.47 5.79 7.38
CA ILE A 14 18.02 5.78 7.62
C ILE A 14 17.70 5.22 9.01
N ILE A 15 18.35 4.12 9.42
CA ILE A 15 18.13 3.49 10.73
C ILE A 15 18.59 4.43 11.85
N LYS A 16 19.76 5.06 11.72
CA LYS A 16 20.25 6.02 12.73
C LYS A 16 19.33 7.22 12.89
N LEU A 17 18.89 7.81 11.78
CA LEU A 17 17.98 8.95 11.78
C LEU A 17 16.61 8.60 12.38
N LEU A 18 16.10 7.39 12.10
CA LEU A 18 14.85 6.87 12.67
C LEU A 18 14.95 6.60 14.18
N ALA A 19 16.11 6.13 14.67
CA ALA A 19 16.34 5.89 16.10
C ALA A 19 16.41 7.19 16.91
N THR A 20 16.84 8.31 16.30
CA THR A 20 16.97 9.62 16.96
C THR A 20 15.76 10.54 16.76
N SER A 21 14.73 10.11 16.03
CA SER A 21 13.60 10.97 15.66
C SER A 21 12.45 10.86 16.67
N ASP A 22 12.28 11.89 17.51
CA ASP A 22 11.17 12.11 18.45
C ASP A 22 9.81 12.45 17.80
N ARG A 23 9.49 11.87 16.65
CA ARG A 23 8.23 12.18 15.95
C ARG A 23 7.06 11.37 16.51
N PRO A 24 5.90 12.02 16.73
CA PRO A 24 4.70 11.35 17.22
C PRO A 24 4.22 10.32 16.19
N VAL A 25 3.80 9.16 16.70
CA VAL A 25 3.15 8.10 15.93
C VAL A 25 1.99 8.72 15.14
N THR A 26 2.09 8.70 13.81
CA THR A 26 1.06 9.30 12.95
C THR A 26 -0.29 8.61 13.16
N SER A 27 -1.39 9.39 13.14
CA SER A 27 -2.74 8.86 13.38
C SER A 27 -3.11 7.79 12.34
N PHE A 28 -3.76 6.72 12.80
CA PHE A 28 -4.19 5.57 11.99
C PHE A 28 -4.89 5.97 10.68
N PHE A 29 -5.77 6.98 10.72
CA PHE A 29 -6.49 7.46 9.54
C PHE A 29 -5.61 8.22 8.55
N HIS A 30 -4.54 8.87 9.03
CA HIS A 30 -3.58 9.55 8.16
C HIS A 30 -2.75 8.54 7.35
N ILE A 31 -2.49 7.39 7.94
CA ILE A 31 -1.74 6.28 7.33
C ILE A 31 -2.62 5.51 6.32
N LEU A 32 -3.93 5.42 6.58
CA LEU A 32 -4.89 4.73 5.72
C LEU A 32 -5.26 5.49 4.44
N LYS A 33 -5.19 6.84 4.45
CA LYS A 33 -5.53 7.70 3.30
C LYS A 33 -4.96 7.22 1.96
N PRO A 34 -3.64 6.97 1.80
CA PRO A 34 -3.10 6.53 0.51
C PRO A 34 -3.66 5.18 0.05
N GLY A 35 -3.86 4.22 0.98
CA GLY A 35 -4.49 2.94 0.68
C GLY A 35 -5.94 3.09 0.25
N LEU A 36 -6.73 3.91 0.96
CA LEU A 36 -8.12 4.20 0.62
C LEU A 36 -8.25 4.93 -0.72
N THR A 37 -7.29 5.81 -1.05
CA THR A 37 -7.27 6.55 -2.32
C THR A 37 -7.10 5.61 -3.50
N LEU A 38 -6.24 4.57 -3.38
CA LEU A 38 -6.11 3.53 -4.40
C LEU A 38 -7.44 2.79 -4.60
N MET A 39 -8.12 2.49 -3.50
CA MET A 39 -9.37 1.72 -3.52
C MET A 39 -10.56 2.52 -4.03
N THR A 40 -10.46 3.85 -4.18
CA THR A 40 -11.53 4.66 -4.79
C THR A 40 -11.88 4.18 -6.20
N ILE A 41 -10.88 3.79 -7.00
CA ILE A 41 -11.07 3.35 -8.39
C ILE A 41 -11.94 2.09 -8.49
N PRO A 42 -11.58 0.94 -7.87
CA PRO A 42 -12.40 -0.26 -7.95
C PRO A 42 -13.79 -0.07 -7.33
N ASN A 43 -13.92 0.77 -6.29
CA ASN A 43 -15.24 1.10 -5.74
C ASN A 43 -16.10 1.89 -6.73
N LEU A 44 -15.52 2.87 -7.43
CA LEU A 44 -16.24 3.63 -8.45
C LEU A 44 -16.67 2.73 -9.62
N LEU A 45 -15.80 1.81 -10.06
CA LEU A 45 -16.13 0.82 -11.08
C LEU A 45 -17.25 -0.13 -10.61
N ALA A 46 -17.18 -0.63 -9.37
CA ALA A 46 -18.23 -1.47 -8.80
C ALA A 46 -19.58 -0.74 -8.74
N THR A 47 -19.59 0.55 -8.38
CA THR A 47 -20.81 1.37 -8.39
C THR A 47 -21.40 1.50 -9.79
N ILE A 48 -20.57 1.79 -10.80
CA ILE A 48 -21.02 1.90 -12.20
C ILE A 48 -21.66 0.58 -12.66
N LEU A 49 -20.97 -0.54 -12.41
CA LEU A 49 -21.48 -1.85 -12.81
C LEU A 49 -22.77 -2.23 -12.06
N LEU A 50 -22.91 -1.82 -10.80
CA LEU A 50 -24.13 -2.09 -10.02
C LEU A 50 -25.32 -1.31 -10.57
N ILE A 51 -25.12 -0.05 -10.96
CA ILE A 51 -26.14 0.76 -11.62
C ILE A 51 -26.54 0.15 -12.96
N LEU A 52 -25.58 -0.37 -13.73
CA LEU A 52 -25.87 -1.05 -15.00
C LEU A 52 -26.63 -2.36 -14.81
N GLU A 53 -26.25 -3.18 -13.82
CA GLU A 53 -27.00 -4.38 -13.46
C GLU A 53 -28.45 -4.04 -13.05
N TRP A 54 -28.63 -2.92 -12.33
CA TRP A 54 -29.95 -2.42 -11.96
C TRP A 54 -30.78 -2.05 -13.19
N TYR A 55 -30.20 -1.24 -14.07
CA TYR A 55 -30.89 -0.75 -15.27
C TYR A 55 -31.27 -1.89 -16.22
N ASN A 56 -30.41 -2.89 -16.37
CA ASN A 56 -30.63 -4.04 -17.25
C ASN A 56 -31.50 -5.15 -16.61
N GLY A 57 -31.96 -4.97 -15.36
CA GLY A 57 -32.84 -5.92 -14.68
C GLY A 57 -32.16 -7.19 -14.15
N TYR A 58 -30.83 -7.23 -14.07
CA TYR A 58 -30.06 -8.40 -13.60
C TYR A 58 -30.00 -8.54 -12.07
N ILE A 59 -30.48 -7.55 -11.31
CA ILE A 59 -30.39 -7.50 -9.84
C ILE A 59 -31.34 -8.46 -9.10
N THR A 60 -32.21 -9.18 -9.81
CA THR A 60 -33.25 -10.07 -9.24
C THR A 60 -32.73 -11.17 -8.29
N SER A 61 -31.42 -11.44 -8.27
CA SER A 61 -30.78 -12.47 -7.44
C SER A 61 -30.15 -11.95 -6.12
N GLY A 62 -30.06 -10.63 -5.89
CA GLY A 62 -29.38 -10.06 -4.71
C GLY A 62 -27.84 -10.20 -4.70
N VAL A 63 -27.26 -10.86 -5.71
CA VAL A 63 -25.81 -11.12 -5.83
C VAL A 63 -25.03 -9.83 -6.06
N GLY A 64 -25.53 -8.91 -6.90
CA GLY A 64 -24.88 -7.63 -7.20
C GLY A 64 -24.64 -6.77 -5.94
N PRO A 65 -25.68 -6.49 -5.13
CA PRO A 65 -25.52 -5.76 -3.86
C PRO A 65 -24.57 -6.43 -2.86
N VAL A 66 -24.60 -7.77 -2.75
CA VAL A 66 -23.68 -8.51 -1.86
C VAL A 66 -22.24 -8.41 -2.35
N ALA A 67 -22.01 -8.54 -3.66
CA ALA A 67 -20.70 -8.36 -4.25
C ALA A 67 -20.15 -6.95 -4.07
N TYR A 68 -21.00 -5.93 -4.19
CA TYR A 68 -20.65 -4.54 -3.92
C TYR A 68 -20.22 -4.31 -2.47
N LEU A 69 -21.00 -4.82 -1.51
CA LEU A 69 -20.63 -4.77 -0.09
C LEU A 69 -19.33 -5.53 0.19
N GLY A 70 -19.15 -6.70 -0.42
CA GLY A 70 -17.91 -7.47 -0.34
C GLY A 70 -16.71 -6.67 -0.86
N ASN A 71 -16.88 -5.92 -1.95
CA ASN A 71 -15.83 -5.05 -2.49
C ASN A 71 -15.47 -3.90 -1.54
N LEU A 72 -16.45 -3.29 -0.87
CA LEU A 72 -16.20 -2.24 0.13
C LEU A 72 -15.40 -2.79 1.33
N VAL A 73 -15.80 -3.94 1.86
CA VAL A 73 -15.10 -4.59 2.97
C VAL A 73 -13.69 -4.98 2.55
N LEU A 74 -13.53 -5.62 1.39
CA LEU A 74 -12.23 -5.98 0.84
C LEU A 74 -11.34 -4.75 0.68
N SER A 75 -11.85 -3.68 0.07
CA SER A 75 -11.14 -2.41 -0.10
C SER A 75 -10.61 -1.86 1.22
N PHE A 76 -11.43 -1.89 2.27
CA PHE A 76 -11.03 -1.45 3.60
C PHE A 76 -9.90 -2.33 4.17
N LEU A 77 -10.04 -3.66 4.07
CA LEU A 77 -9.01 -4.60 4.54
C LEU A 77 -7.69 -4.40 3.81
N LEU A 78 -7.71 -4.27 2.49
CA LEU A 78 -6.50 -4.05 1.68
C LEU A 78 -5.84 -2.70 1.98
N ALA A 79 -6.64 -1.65 2.19
CA ALA A 79 -6.12 -0.35 2.61
C ALA A 79 -5.45 -0.44 4.00
N ALA A 80 -6.00 -1.22 4.93
CA ALA A 80 -5.40 -1.48 6.23
C ALA A 80 -4.08 -2.28 6.10
N MET A 81 -3.99 -3.22 5.16
CA MET A 81 -2.74 -3.95 4.89
C MET A 81 -1.62 -3.08 4.32
N LEU A 82 -1.96 -2.01 3.60
CA LEU A 82 -0.98 -1.03 3.10
C LEU A 82 -0.51 -0.03 4.19
N SER A 83 -1.25 0.06 5.30
CA SER A 83 -0.99 1.02 6.38
C SER A 83 0.44 0.91 6.96
N PRO A 84 0.97 -0.28 7.29
CA PRO A 84 2.35 -0.40 7.80
C PRO A 84 3.41 0.17 6.86
N TYR A 85 3.23 -0.02 5.55
CA TYR A 85 4.13 0.52 4.53
C TYR A 85 4.02 2.04 4.44
N ALA A 86 2.81 2.58 4.45
CA ALA A 86 2.59 4.02 4.47
C ALA A 86 3.21 4.66 5.73
N ASN A 87 3.08 4.03 6.90
CA ASN A 87 3.69 4.52 8.15
C ASN A 87 5.22 4.57 8.04
N PHE A 88 5.83 3.56 7.44
CA PHE A 88 7.27 3.58 7.17
C PHE A 88 7.66 4.75 6.26
N PHE A 89 6.93 5.00 5.17
CA PHE A 89 7.20 6.17 4.31
C PHE A 89 7.03 7.50 5.05
N TYR A 90 6.04 7.60 5.94
CA TYR A 90 5.85 8.78 6.77
C TYR A 90 6.99 8.97 7.78
N MET A 91 7.49 7.89 8.38
CA MET A 91 8.66 7.92 9.26
C MET A 91 9.94 8.30 8.48
N LEU A 92 10.08 7.85 7.24
CA LEU A 92 11.19 8.24 6.34
C LEU A 92 11.06 9.65 5.73
N SER A 93 9.98 10.40 5.99
CA SER A 93 9.81 11.77 5.47
C SER A 93 10.67 12.84 6.16
N MET A 94 11.77 12.45 6.82
CA MET A 94 12.74 13.43 7.29
C MET A 94 13.31 14.17 6.08
N ARG A 95 13.41 15.50 6.13
CA ARG A 95 13.96 16.34 5.05
C ARG A 95 15.35 15.87 4.58
N GLU A 96 16.08 15.18 5.44
CA GLU A 96 17.40 14.61 5.18
C GLU A 96 17.31 13.25 4.47
N VAL A 97 16.37 12.42 4.89
CA VAL A 97 16.09 11.10 4.32
C VAL A 97 15.46 11.23 2.94
N GLU A 98 14.57 12.21 2.72
CA GLU A 98 13.92 12.48 1.42
C GLU A 98 14.92 12.92 0.32
N LYS A 99 16.14 13.34 0.68
CA LYS A 99 17.20 13.66 -0.27
C LYS A 99 17.89 12.42 -0.84
N LEU A 100 17.80 11.28 -0.15
CA LEU A 100 18.44 10.02 -0.53
C LEU A 100 17.88 9.48 -1.86
N GLU A 101 18.78 8.92 -2.67
CA GLU A 101 18.45 8.43 -4.01
C GLU A 101 17.56 7.19 -3.94
N LEU A 102 17.79 6.32 -2.95
CA LEU A 102 16.99 5.12 -2.69
C LEU A 102 15.49 5.43 -2.54
N ILE A 103 15.15 6.50 -1.82
CA ILE A 103 13.75 6.85 -1.51
C ILE A 103 13.05 7.44 -2.71
N LYS A 104 13.76 8.23 -3.51
CA LYS A 104 13.23 8.74 -4.78
C LYS A 104 12.87 7.59 -5.72
N VAL A 105 13.77 6.61 -5.85
CA VAL A 105 13.54 5.40 -6.66
C VAL A 105 12.35 4.59 -6.11
N LEU A 106 12.29 4.39 -4.79
CA LEU A 106 11.23 3.64 -4.14
C LEU A 106 9.85 4.31 -4.30
N ARG A 107 9.77 5.63 -4.11
CA ARG A 107 8.53 6.41 -4.32
C ARG A 107 8.08 6.36 -5.78
N GLN A 108 9.02 6.45 -6.71
CA GLN A 108 8.73 6.33 -8.14
C GLN A 108 8.18 4.94 -8.48
N LYS A 109 8.77 3.86 -7.94
CA LYS A 109 8.26 2.50 -8.12
C LYS A 109 6.84 2.33 -7.59
N ILE A 110 6.56 2.80 -6.37
CA ILE A 110 5.20 2.73 -5.80
C ILE A 110 4.19 3.48 -6.67
N LYS A 111 4.56 4.66 -7.18
CA LYS A 111 3.72 5.42 -8.10
C LYS A 111 3.45 4.65 -9.40
N ILE A 112 4.46 3.96 -9.94
CA ILE A 112 4.31 3.11 -11.12
C ILE A 112 3.35 1.95 -10.81
N TYR A 113 3.52 1.24 -9.67
CA TYR A 113 2.61 0.16 -9.26
C TYR A 113 1.16 0.66 -9.16
N PHE A 114 0.95 1.82 -8.54
CA PHE A 114 -0.37 2.44 -8.44
C PHE A 114 -1.00 2.69 -9.83
N ILE A 115 -0.23 3.29 -10.74
CA ILE A 115 -0.70 3.59 -12.11
C ILE A 115 -1.01 2.31 -12.86
N VAL A 116 -0.11 1.32 -12.83
CA VAL A 116 -0.28 0.05 -13.56
C VAL A 116 -1.52 -0.70 -13.07
N LEU A 117 -1.71 -0.82 -11.76
CA LEU A 117 -2.90 -1.45 -11.18
C LEU A 117 -4.18 -0.70 -11.55
N SER A 118 -4.16 0.62 -11.46
CA SER A 118 -5.31 1.47 -11.80
C SER A 118 -5.72 1.32 -13.27
N VAL A 119 -4.75 1.37 -14.18
CA VAL A 119 -4.99 1.19 -15.62
C VAL A 119 -5.50 -0.22 -15.89
N PHE A 120 -4.92 -1.24 -15.26
CA PHE A 120 -5.37 -2.62 -15.42
C PHE A 120 -6.82 -2.79 -14.98
N TRP A 121 -7.22 -2.25 -13.82
CA TRP A 121 -8.60 -2.34 -13.34
C TRP A 121 -9.60 -1.64 -14.28
N ILE A 122 -9.23 -0.46 -14.78
CA ILE A 122 -10.06 0.27 -15.74
C ILE A 122 -10.23 -0.56 -17.02
N LEU A 123 -9.14 -1.03 -17.63
CA LEU A 123 -9.19 -1.81 -18.87
C LEU A 123 -9.96 -3.12 -18.69
N ALA A 124 -9.75 -3.83 -17.57
CA ALA A 124 -10.44 -5.07 -17.25
C ALA A 124 -11.95 -4.86 -17.01
N SER A 125 -12.37 -3.66 -16.64
CA SER A 125 -13.79 -3.33 -16.43
C SER A 125 -14.56 -2.97 -17.71
N ILE A 126 -13.87 -2.59 -18.79
CA ILE A 126 -14.53 -2.17 -20.06
C ILE A 126 -15.47 -3.25 -20.62
N PRO A 127 -15.07 -4.54 -20.72
CA PRO A 127 -15.97 -5.58 -21.22
C PRO A 127 -17.21 -5.77 -20.34
N LEU A 128 -17.07 -5.62 -19.01
CA LEU A 128 -18.17 -5.76 -18.06
C LEU A 128 -19.20 -4.64 -18.25
N VAL A 129 -18.73 -3.42 -18.50
CA VAL A 129 -19.61 -2.29 -18.82
C VAL A 129 -20.39 -2.56 -20.11
N ILE A 130 -19.74 -3.07 -21.15
CA ILE A 130 -20.39 -3.38 -22.44
C ILE A 130 -21.43 -4.51 -22.29
N LEU A 131 -21.12 -5.53 -21.49
CA LEU A 131 -22.03 -6.64 -21.19
C LEU A 131 -23.18 -6.25 -20.25
N GLY A 132 -23.17 -5.03 -19.70
CA GLY A 132 -24.24 -4.49 -18.90
C GLY A 132 -24.24 -4.94 -17.44
N GLY A 133 -23.12 -5.43 -16.91
CA GLY A 133 -23.00 -5.86 -15.52
C GLY A 133 -21.76 -6.69 -15.21
N GLY A 134 -21.74 -7.31 -14.03
CA GLY A 134 -20.62 -8.14 -13.55
C GLY A 134 -19.91 -7.56 -12.33
N VAL A 135 -20.65 -6.94 -11.39
CA VAL A 135 -20.09 -6.37 -10.15
C VAL A 135 -19.27 -7.40 -9.38
N ILE A 136 -19.69 -8.66 -9.38
CA ILE A 136 -18.99 -9.78 -8.73
C ILE A 136 -17.55 -9.99 -9.21
N VAL A 137 -17.24 -9.57 -10.44
CA VAL A 137 -15.90 -9.71 -11.01
C VAL A 137 -14.93 -8.71 -10.38
N ILE A 138 -15.40 -7.54 -9.94
CA ILE A 138 -14.57 -6.49 -9.34
C ILE A 138 -13.83 -6.97 -8.07
N PRO A 139 -14.49 -7.46 -7.01
CA PRO A 139 -13.78 -7.88 -5.80
C PRO A 139 -12.80 -9.04 -6.08
N ILE A 140 -13.14 -9.96 -6.99
CA ILE A 140 -12.25 -11.06 -7.39
C ILE A 140 -10.99 -10.52 -8.08
N MET A 141 -11.18 -9.63 -9.06
CA MET A 141 -10.10 -9.00 -9.80
C MET A 141 -9.18 -8.20 -8.87
N VAL A 142 -9.76 -7.38 -7.98
CA VAL A 142 -9.02 -6.57 -7.01
C VAL A 142 -8.21 -7.47 -6.08
N MET A 143 -8.80 -8.54 -5.55
CA MET A 143 -8.10 -9.48 -4.68
C MET A 143 -6.90 -10.11 -5.38
N VAL A 144 -7.08 -10.68 -6.58
CA VAL A 144 -6.01 -11.36 -7.33
C VAL A 144 -4.88 -10.39 -7.68
N THR A 145 -5.22 -9.24 -8.24
CA THR A 145 -4.22 -8.24 -8.67
C THR A 145 -3.50 -7.60 -7.48
N PHE A 146 -4.16 -7.42 -6.34
CA PHE A 146 -3.52 -6.94 -5.12
C PHE A 146 -2.51 -7.95 -4.58
N ILE A 147 -2.87 -9.23 -4.51
CA ILE A 147 -1.96 -10.30 -4.05
C ILE A 147 -0.71 -10.35 -4.96
N LEU A 148 -0.91 -10.35 -6.27
CA LEU A 148 0.20 -10.33 -7.23
C LEU A 148 1.04 -9.05 -7.11
N GLY A 149 0.41 -7.89 -6.97
CA GLY A 149 1.09 -6.61 -6.77
C GLY A 149 1.95 -6.60 -5.50
N MET A 150 1.40 -7.11 -4.38
CA MET A 150 2.14 -7.24 -3.12
C MET A 150 3.30 -8.22 -3.22
N PHE A 151 3.13 -9.31 -3.98
CA PHE A 151 4.21 -10.27 -4.23
C PHE A 151 5.36 -9.62 -5.00
N VAL A 152 5.08 -8.94 -6.11
CA VAL A 152 6.09 -8.24 -6.91
C VAL A 152 6.75 -7.11 -6.10
N PHE A 153 5.97 -6.36 -5.32
CA PHE A 153 6.47 -5.32 -4.42
C PHE A 153 7.41 -5.90 -3.36
N SER A 154 7.08 -7.08 -2.82
CA SER A 154 7.92 -7.77 -1.84
C SER A 154 9.25 -8.23 -2.44
N LEU A 155 9.25 -8.72 -3.68
CA LEU A 155 10.48 -9.03 -4.42
C LEU A 155 11.33 -7.79 -4.68
N ASP A 156 10.71 -6.67 -5.03
CA ASP A 156 11.41 -5.40 -5.22
C ASP A 156 12.03 -4.89 -3.91
N ILE A 157 11.28 -4.90 -2.79
CA ILE A 157 11.81 -4.53 -1.46
C ILE A 157 12.99 -5.43 -1.07
N SER A 158 12.89 -6.73 -1.32
CA SER A 158 13.96 -7.70 -1.03
C SER A 158 15.24 -7.36 -1.82
N ARG A 159 15.12 -6.99 -3.09
CA ARG A 159 16.26 -6.55 -3.92
C ARG A 159 16.96 -5.30 -3.36
N TYR A 160 16.22 -4.41 -2.71
CA TYR A 160 16.77 -3.19 -2.12
C TYR A 160 17.27 -3.38 -0.67
N GLN A 161 17.32 -4.62 -0.13
CA GLN A 161 17.69 -4.93 1.27
C GLN A 161 16.87 -4.15 2.33
N LEU A 162 15.76 -3.54 1.91
CA LEU A 162 14.87 -2.78 2.77
C LEU A 162 14.23 -3.69 3.82
N SER A 163 14.10 -5.00 3.55
CA SER A 163 13.64 -5.98 4.53
C SER A 163 14.50 -6.03 5.80
N GLY A 164 15.81 -5.79 5.68
CA GLY A 164 16.72 -5.66 6.82
C GLY A 164 16.49 -4.37 7.62
N VAL A 165 16.12 -3.29 6.94
CA VAL A 165 15.75 -2.00 7.56
C VAL A 165 14.45 -2.12 8.33
N PHE A 166 13.43 -2.73 7.70
CA PHE A 166 12.15 -3.01 8.35
C PHE A 166 12.32 -3.94 9.56
N GLY A 167 13.20 -4.95 9.45
CA GLY A 167 13.54 -5.86 10.55
C GLY A 167 14.28 -5.17 11.70
N ALA A 168 15.30 -4.37 11.38
CA ALA A 168 16.06 -3.60 12.35
C ALA A 168 15.18 -2.55 13.05
N LEU A 169 14.28 -1.89 12.32
CA LEU A 169 13.33 -0.93 12.90
C LEU A 169 12.30 -1.58 13.81
N LYS A 170 11.82 -2.76 13.45
CA LYS A 170 10.94 -3.53 14.34
C LYS A 170 11.68 -3.90 15.62
N GLY A 171 12.94 -4.33 15.51
CA GLY A 171 13.80 -4.60 16.66
C GLY A 171 14.06 -3.36 17.54
N VAL A 172 14.40 -2.23 16.94
CA VAL A 172 14.62 -0.96 17.67
C VAL A 172 13.32 -0.47 18.34
N LYS A 173 12.19 -0.57 17.65
CA LYS A 173 10.89 -0.23 18.24
C LYS A 173 10.54 -1.15 19.41
N ASP A 174 10.75 -2.46 19.28
CA ASP A 174 10.48 -3.41 20.35
C ASP A 174 11.38 -3.18 21.58
N VAL A 175 12.64 -2.77 21.36
CA VAL A 175 13.56 -2.35 22.44
C VAL A 175 13.09 -1.05 23.12
N ILE A 176 12.71 -0.02 22.35
CA ILE A 176 12.21 1.25 22.90
C ILE A 176 10.89 1.05 23.68
N THR A 177 10.01 0.17 23.19
CA THR A 177 8.70 -0.08 23.80
C THR A 177 8.80 -0.95 25.05
N ASN A 178 9.81 -1.83 25.15
CA ASN A 178 10.03 -2.67 26.33
C ASN A 178 10.89 -2.00 27.42
N ASP A 179 11.87 -1.16 27.07
CA ASP A 179 12.84 -0.65 28.06
C ASP A 179 12.60 0.78 28.55
N GLY A 180 11.76 1.59 27.93
CA GLY A 180 11.38 2.92 28.44
C GLY A 180 12.56 3.86 28.79
N ASN A 181 13.78 3.57 28.34
CA ASN A 181 14.98 4.30 28.74
C ASN A 181 15.92 4.46 27.53
N THR A 182 15.97 5.68 27.01
CA THR A 182 16.72 6.09 25.81
C THR A 182 18.22 6.31 26.03
N ASP A 183 18.77 5.90 27.16
CA ASP A 183 20.12 6.33 27.60
C ASP A 183 21.30 5.41 27.22
N ARG A 184 21.09 4.36 26.42
CA ARG A 184 22.15 3.38 26.12
C ARG A 184 22.69 3.35 24.69
N LEU A 185 22.24 4.25 23.82
CA LEU A 185 22.73 4.29 22.42
C LEU A 185 24.01 5.12 22.21
N ASN A 186 24.64 5.61 23.29
CA ASN A 186 25.82 6.48 23.23
C ASN A 186 27.13 5.87 23.77
N ASN A 187 27.22 4.55 23.97
CA ASN A 187 28.50 3.87 24.25
C ASN A 187 28.75 2.71 23.29
#